data_AF-A0A2N0MM22-F1
#
_entry.id   AF-A0A2N0MM22-F1
#
_cell.length_a   1.000
_cell.length_b   1.000
_cell.length_c   1.000
_cell.angle_alpha   90.00
_cell.angle_beta   90.00
_cell.angle_gamma   90.00
#
_symmetry.space_group_name_H-M   'P 1'
#
loop_
_entity.id
_entity.type
_entity.pdbx_description
1 polymer ?
#
loop_
_entity_poly.entity_id
_entity_poly.type
_entity_poly.pdbx_seq_one_letter_code
_entity_poly.pdbx_strand_id
1 'polypeptide(L)'
;MTAEKETKLHYLELLNDIASGERRAGVHLQVWADKTADPDLKACLSMVADRETSHYHIFKRRIAELGYVWADNEAPDFEERLRVSGSDMTDAEKIRWGQERQAERKGPP
;
A
#
# COMPACT_ATOMS: atom_id res chain seq x y z
N MET A 1 -37.15 23.91 -1.73
CA MET A 1 -36.13 23.07 -2.39
C MET A 1 -35.34 22.39 -1.28
N THR A 2 -35.64 21.13 -1.00
CA THR A 2 -34.93 20.34 0.00
C THR A 2 -33.54 20.04 -0.56
N ALA A 3 -32.50 20.53 0.10
CA ALA A 3 -31.14 20.11 -0.17
C ALA A 3 -31.08 18.59 0.08
N GLU A 4 -31.02 17.81 -1.00
CA GLU A 4 -30.73 16.38 -0.88
C GLU A 4 -29.34 16.29 -0.24
N LYS A 5 -29.30 15.79 0.99
CA LYS A 5 -28.06 15.42 1.66
C LYS A 5 -27.48 14.27 0.84
N GLU A 6 -26.50 14.59 0.01
CA GLU A 6 -25.74 13.60 -0.75
C GLU A 6 -25.17 12.60 0.27
N THR A 7 -25.79 11.43 0.35
CA THR A 7 -25.43 10.44 1.35
C THR A 7 -24.15 9.78 0.85
N LYS A 8 -23.02 10.13 1.48
CA LYS A 8 -21.69 9.57 1.17
C LYS A 8 -21.80 8.06 1.06
N LEU A 9 -21.29 7.50 -0.04
CA LEU A 9 -21.30 6.05 -0.26
C LEU A 9 -20.59 5.35 0.91
N HIS A 10 -21.26 4.38 1.53
CA HIS A 10 -20.77 3.71 2.75
C HIS A 10 -19.42 2.99 2.55
N TYR A 11 -19.06 2.67 1.30
CA TYR A 11 -17.81 2.01 0.93
C TYR A 11 -16.74 2.97 0.40
N LEU A 12 -17.00 4.27 0.29
CA LEU A 12 -16.05 5.22 -0.30
C LEU A 12 -14.74 5.28 0.49
N GLU A 13 -14.83 5.24 1.82
CA GLU A 13 -13.67 5.22 2.70
C GLU A 13 -12.84 3.96 2.49
N LEU A 14 -13.49 2.80 2.39
CA LEU A 14 -12.81 1.55 2.05
C LEU A 14 -12.09 1.61 0.70
N LEU A 15 -12.70 2.20 -0.34
CA LEU A 15 -12.03 2.39 -1.63
C LEU A 15 -10.80 3.29 -1.50
N ASN A 16 -10.89 4.35 -0.70
CA ASN A 16 -9.79 5.27 -0.44
C ASN A 16 -8.64 4.59 0.31
N ASP A 17 -8.97 3.76 1.31
CA ASP A 17 -8.01 3.00 2.09
C ASP A 17 -7.28 1.96 1.24
N ILE A 18 -8.02 1.23 0.40
CA ILE A 18 -7.42 0.29 -0.55
C ILE A 18 -6.50 1.03 -1.51
N ALA A 19 -6.97 2.08 -2.19
CA ALA A 19 -6.14 2.85 -3.12
C ALA A 19 -4.83 3.34 -2.48
N SER A 20 -4.91 3.86 -1.26
CA SER A 20 -3.76 4.36 -0.51
C SER A 20 -2.80 3.22 -0.10
N GLY A 21 -3.36 2.08 0.33
CA GLY A 21 -2.62 0.86 0.64
C GLY A 21 -1.86 0.31 -0.58
N GLU A 22 -2.55 0.16 -1.71
CA GLU A 22 -2.00 -0.32 -2.98
C GLU A 22 -0.87 0.57 -3.49
N ARG A 23 -1.05 1.90 -3.43
CA ARG A 23 0.00 2.87 -3.80
C ARG A 23 1.27 2.64 -2.98
N ARG A 24 1.13 2.57 -1.65
CA ARG A 24 2.26 2.36 -0.74
C ARG A 24 2.87 0.97 -0.88
N ALA A 25 2.06 -0.04 -1.20
CA ALA A 25 2.53 -1.38 -1.50
C ALA A 25 3.49 -1.37 -2.69
N GLY A 26 3.06 -0.78 -3.81
CA GLY A 26 3.90 -0.60 -4.99
C GLY A 26 5.22 0.09 -4.68
N VAL A 27 5.19 1.22 -3.96
CA VAL A 27 6.40 1.99 -3.64
C VAL A 27 7.40 1.19 -2.79
N HIS A 28 6.99 0.60 -1.67
CA HIS A 28 7.97 -0.07 -0.79
C HIS A 28 8.48 -1.40 -1.35
N LEU A 29 7.69 -2.08 -2.19
CA LEU A 29 8.13 -3.28 -2.90
C LEU A 29 9.13 -2.93 -4.00
N GLN A 30 8.93 -1.83 -4.73
CA GLN A 30 9.90 -1.36 -5.71
C GLN A 30 11.24 -0.98 -5.04
N VAL A 31 11.19 -0.27 -3.91
CA VAL A 31 12.39 0.06 -3.12
C VAL A 31 13.14 -1.20 -2.69
N TRP A 32 12.42 -2.26 -2.30
CA TRP A 32 13.04 -3.53 -1.96
C TRP A 32 13.63 -4.23 -3.20
N ALA A 33 12.90 -4.25 -4.32
CA ALA A 33 13.38 -4.81 -5.59
C ALA A 33 14.68 -4.15 -6.06
N ASP A 34 14.81 -2.84 -5.87
CA ASP A 34 16.01 -2.07 -6.23
C ASP A 34 17.20 -2.37 -5.30
N LYS A 35 16.94 -2.94 -4.12
CA LYS A 35 17.95 -3.18 -3.08
C LYS A 35 18.43 -4.63 -3.00
N THR A 36 17.59 -5.61 -3.30
CA THR A 36 17.98 -7.03 -3.22
C THR A 36 19.07 -7.37 -4.25
N ALA A 37 19.97 -8.28 -3.88
CA ALA A 37 20.98 -8.83 -4.77
C ALA A 37 20.51 -10.13 -5.46
N ASP A 38 19.38 -10.70 -5.03
CA ASP A 38 18.80 -11.91 -5.62
C ASP A 38 17.98 -11.53 -6.88
N PRO A 39 18.39 -11.97 -8.08
CA PRO A 39 17.72 -11.60 -9.32
C PRO A 39 16.31 -12.17 -9.45
N ASP A 40 16.03 -13.34 -8.87
CA ASP A 40 14.70 -13.97 -8.94
C ASP A 40 13.74 -13.25 -7.98
N LEU A 41 14.21 -12.92 -6.78
CA LEU A 41 13.46 -12.11 -5.85
C LEU A 41 13.19 -10.71 -6.42
N LYS A 42 14.19 -10.08 -7.05
CA LYS A 42 14.02 -8.80 -7.73
C LYS A 42 12.91 -8.86 -8.78
N ALA A 43 12.96 -9.85 -9.67
CA ALA A 43 11.93 -10.03 -10.70
C ALA A 43 10.53 -10.19 -10.10
N CYS A 44 10.41 -10.97 -9.02
CA CYS A 44 9.16 -11.16 -8.30
C CYS A 44 8.67 -9.86 -7.66
N LEU A 45 9.52 -9.16 -6.91
CA LEU A 45 9.17 -7.90 -6.24
C LEU A 45 8.77 -6.81 -7.23
N SER A 46 9.51 -6.65 -8.33
CA SER A 46 9.16 -5.69 -9.39
C SER A 46 7.80 -6.00 -10.02
N MET A 47 7.53 -7.26 -10.34
CA MET A 47 6.22 -7.67 -10.88
C MET A 47 5.06 -7.35 -9.92
N VAL A 48 5.24 -7.63 -8.63
CA VAL A 48 4.21 -7.33 -7.63
C VAL A 48 4.07 -5.81 -7.43
N ALA A 49 5.18 -5.06 -7.41
CA ALA A 49 5.16 -3.60 -7.30
C ALA A 49 4.38 -2.93 -8.45
N ASP A 50 4.56 -3.41 -9.68
CA ASP A 50 3.81 -2.96 -10.85
C ASP A 50 2.31 -3.29 -10.74
N ARG A 51 1.98 -4.48 -10.22
CA ARG A 51 0.60 -4.91 -10.00
C ARG A 51 -0.10 -4.03 -8.96
N GLU A 52 0.51 -3.80 -7.81
CA GLU A 52 -0.12 -2.98 -6.76
C GLU A 52 -0.23 -1.51 -7.21
N THR A 53 0.74 -1.01 -7.98
CA THR A 53 0.63 0.31 -8.63
C THR A 53 -0.53 0.35 -9.62
N SER A 54 -0.75 -0.71 -10.39
CA SER A 54 -1.91 -0.84 -11.29
C SER A 54 -3.23 -0.88 -10.52
N HIS A 55 -3.30 -1.61 -9.41
CA HIS A 55 -4.47 -1.62 -8.52
C HIS A 55 -4.79 -0.23 -7.98
N TYR A 56 -3.79 0.51 -7.50
CA TYR A 56 -3.96 1.91 -7.08
C TYR A 56 -4.64 2.74 -8.17
N HIS A 57 -4.17 2.66 -9.43
CA HIS A 57 -4.74 3.41 -10.53
C HIS A 57 -6.21 3.02 -10.82
N ILE A 58 -6.55 1.74 -10.71
CA ILE A 58 -7.93 1.24 -10.87
C ILE A 58 -8.83 1.82 -9.77
N PHE A 59 -8.44 1.74 -8.50
CA PHE A 59 -9.25 2.25 -7.40
C PHE A 59 -9.37 3.77 -7.41
N LYS A 60 -8.28 4.49 -7.68
CA LYS A 60 -8.29 5.95 -7.86
C LYS A 60 -9.24 6.36 -8.98
N ARG A 61 -9.19 5.68 -10.12
CA ARG A 61 -10.12 5.91 -11.23
C ARG A 61 -11.56 5.64 -10.81
N ARG A 62 -11.82 4.55 -10.08
CA ARG A 62 -13.17 4.22 -9.61
C ARG A 62 -13.73 5.29 -8.67
N ILE A 63 -12.92 5.83 -7.77
CA ILE A 63 -13.30 6.95 -6.89
C ILE A 63 -13.69 8.17 -7.73
N ALA A 64 -12.91 8.50 -8.76
CA ALA A 64 -13.23 9.60 -9.68
C ALA A 64 -14.51 9.38 -10.48
N GLU A 65 -14.75 8.16 -10.99
CA GLU A 65 -15.98 7.79 -11.70
C GLU A 65 -17.24 7.89 -10.82
N LEU A 66 -17.08 7.78 -9.49
CA LEU A 66 -18.16 7.97 -8.52
C LEU A 66 -18.40 9.44 -8.13
N GLY A 67 -17.66 10.38 -8.73
CA GLY A 67 -17.77 11.81 -8.43
C GLY A 67 -16.95 12.29 -7.24
N TYR A 68 -16.04 11.46 -6.71
CA TYR A 68 -15.21 11.79 -5.56
C TYR A 68 -13.73 11.97 -5.95
N VAL A 69 -12.95 12.59 -5.07
CA VAL A 69 -11.50 12.75 -5.26
C VAL A 69 -10.79 11.83 -4.28
N TRP A 70 -9.87 11.00 -4.79
CA TRP A 70 -8.98 10.22 -3.94
C TRP A 70 -8.04 11.15 -3.17
N ALA A 71 -7.91 10.90 -1.86
CA ALA A 71 -6.94 11.57 -1.00
C ALA A 71 -6.13 10.50 -0.28
N ASP A 72 -4.80 10.61 -0.33
CA ASP A 72 -3.94 9.68 0.40
C ASP A 72 -4.24 9.77 1.91
N ASN A 73 -4.37 8.62 2.56
CA ASN A 73 -4.65 8.56 4.00
C ASN A 73 -3.34 8.46 4.80
N GLU A 74 -3.40 8.80 6.09
CA GLU A 74 -2.25 8.70 6.98
C GLU A 74 -1.77 7.25 7.11
N ALA A 75 -0.46 7.06 7.04
CA ALA A 75 0.19 5.78 7.27
C ALA A 75 1.46 6.00 8.12
N PRO A 76 1.32 6.15 9.45
CA PRO A 76 2.44 6.50 10.35
C PRO A 76 3.67 5.58 10.19
N ASP A 77 3.45 4.30 9.91
CA ASP A 77 4.51 3.29 9.79
C ASP A 77 5.14 3.22 8.38
N PHE A 78 4.66 4.01 7.41
CA PHE A 78 5.10 3.88 6.03
C PHE A 78 6.56 4.32 5.83
N GLU A 79 6.98 5.40 6.50
CA GLU A 79 8.38 5.84 6.44
C GLU A 79 9.33 4.79 7.01
N GLU A 80 8.95 4.11 8.10
CA GLU A 80 9.75 3.01 8.64
C GLU A 80 9.80 1.82 7.67
N ARG A 81 8.67 1.51 7.00
CA ARG A 81 8.61 0.47 5.96
C ARG A 81 9.57 0.77 4.81
N LEU A 82 9.58 2.01 4.32
CA LEU A 82 10.51 2.43 3.26
C LEU A 82 11.97 2.33 3.72
N ARG A 83 12.26 2.79 4.94
CA ARG A 83 13.59 2.70 5.54
C ARG A 83 14.08 1.26 5.59
N VAL A 84 13.24 0.31 6.01
CA VAL A 84 13.60 -1.11 6.08
C VAL A 84 13.75 -1.72 4.69
N SER A 85 12.80 -1.48 3.77
CA SER A 85 12.88 -1.95 2.38
C SER A 85 14.19 -1.54 1.70
N GLY A 86 14.62 -0.29 1.88
CA GLY A 86 15.83 0.26 1.27
C GLY A 86 17.14 -0.01 2.03
N SER A 87 17.07 -0.65 3.20
CA SER A 87 18.24 -0.90 4.05
C SER A 87 19.13 -2.03 3.55
N ASP A 88 20.32 -2.13 4.13
CA ASP A 88 21.28 -3.23 3.93
C ASP A 88 20.89 -4.53 4.67
N MET A 89 19.73 -4.57 5.33
CA MET A 89 19.20 -5.82 5.89
C MET A 89 19.04 -6.87 4.78
N THR A 90 19.36 -8.11 5.12
CA THR A 90 19.07 -9.26 4.24
C THR A 90 17.57 -9.37 3.98
N ASP A 91 17.19 -9.99 2.87
CA ASP A 91 15.78 -10.17 2.53
C ASP A 91 15.02 -10.96 3.61
N ALA A 92 15.69 -11.94 4.23
CA ALA A 92 15.14 -12.69 5.35
C ALA A 92 14.90 -11.83 6.61
N GLU A 93 15.77 -10.86 6.90
CA GLU A 93 15.59 -9.91 8.00
C GLU A 93 14.44 -8.95 7.74
N LYS A 94 14.29 -8.46 6.50
CA LYS A 94 13.16 -7.62 6.09
C LYS A 94 11.83 -8.36 6.25
N ILE A 95 11.78 -9.65 5.88
CA ILE A 95 10.61 -10.51 6.08
C ILE A 95 10.28 -10.64 7.57
N ARG A 96 11.27 -11.00 8.42
CA ARG A 96 11.06 -11.16 9.87
C ARG A 96 10.54 -9.88 10.52
N TRP A 97 11.17 -8.75 10.22
CA TRP A 97 10.70 -7.45 10.71
C TRP A 97 9.24 -7.17 10.27
N GLY A 98 8.90 -7.51 9.03
CA GLY A 98 7.52 -7.37 8.53
C GLY A 98 6.52 -8.26 9.29
N GLN A 99 6.89 -9.50 9.61
CA GLN A 99 6.07 -10.43 10.39
C GLN A 99 5.87 -9.95 11.83
N GLU A 100 6.91 -9.45 12.48
CA GLU A 100 6.85 -8.89 13.84
C GLU A 100 5.88 -7.69 13.90
N ARG A 101 6.03 -6.73 12.99
CA ARG A 101 5.10 -5.58 12.87
C ARG A 101 3.66 -6.02 12.60
N GLN A 102 3.45 -7.08 11.82
CA GLN A 102 2.11 -7.61 11.56
C GLN A 102 1.50 -8.27 12.80
N ALA A 103 2.30 -8.99 13.58
CA ALA A 103 1.86 -9.62 14.82
C ALA A 103 1.45 -8.58 15.87
N GLU A 104 2.22 -7.51 16.03
CA GLU A 104 1.90 -6.39 16.92
C GLU A 104 0.55 -5.74 16.58
N ARG A 105 0.25 -5.56 15.28
CA ARG A 105 -1.02 -4.98 14.81
C ARG A 105 -2.23 -5.88 15.03
N LYS A 106 -2.06 -7.20 14.98
CA LYS A 106 -3.15 -8.16 15.21
C LYS A 106 -3.54 -8.27 16.69
N GLY A 107 -2.67 -7.81 17.60
CA GLY A 107 -2.84 -8.02 19.04
C GLY A 107 -2.62 -9.50 19.43
N PRO A 108 -2.61 -9.81 20.74
CA PRO A 108 -2.59 -11.21 21.19
C PRO A 108 -3.81 -11.98 20.66
N PRO A 109 -3.66 -13.29 20.39
CA PRO A 109 -4.75 -14.15 19.90
C PRO A 109 -5.92 -14.24 20.88
#